data_AF-A0A1C6GKP5-F1
#
_entry.id   AF-A0A1C6GKP5-F1
#
_cell.length_a   1.000
_cell.length_b   1.000
_cell.length_c   1.000
_cell.angle_alpha   90.00
_cell.angle_beta   90.00
_cell.angle_gamma   90.00
#
_symmetry.space_group_name_H-M   'P 1'
#
loop_
_entity.id
_entity.type
_entity.pdbx_description
1 polymer ?
#
loop_
_entity_poly.entity_id
_entity_poly.type
_entity_poly.pdbx_seq_one_letter_code
_entity_poly.pdbx_strand_id
1 'polypeptide(L)'
;MQAGVYFVTQSSGDVSKESLKNNIGLKFAFRSTDINEIKQTLEFFGIDKDDENNQKRLRDLENGQCLLQDLYGRVGVVQIHPVFEELLHAFDTRPPVQRNEVE
;
A
#
# COMPACT_ATOMS: atom_id res chain seq x y z
N MET A 1 -5.32 25.42 -11.10
CA MET A 1 -4.15 24.54 -11.25
C MET A 1 -4.66 23.10 -11.25
N GLN A 2 -4.40 22.33 -12.31
CA GLN A 2 -4.80 20.91 -12.40
C GLN A 2 -3.55 20.06 -12.21
N ALA A 3 -3.21 19.79 -10.95
CA ALA A 3 -2.06 18.98 -10.58
C ALA A 3 -2.52 17.76 -9.79
N GLY A 4 -2.00 16.59 -10.13
CA GLY A 4 -2.15 15.39 -9.31
C GLY A 4 -1.16 15.44 -8.14
N VAL A 5 -1.61 15.01 -6.97
CA VAL A 5 -0.76 14.90 -5.77
C VAL A 5 -0.76 13.45 -5.32
N TYR A 6 0.43 12.89 -5.13
CA TYR A 6 0.62 11.53 -4.64
C TYR A 6 1.18 11.59 -3.22
N PHE A 7 0.51 10.91 -2.29
CA PHE A 7 0.98 10.73 -0.93
C PHE A 7 1.44 9.28 -0.77
N VAL A 8 2.69 9.10 -0.36
CA VAL A 8 3.28 7.80 -0.07
C VAL A 8 3.73 7.81 1.38
N THR A 9 3.15 6.95 2.20
CA THR A 9 3.47 6.79 3.62
C THR A 9 3.43 5.31 4.00
N GLN A 10 4.12 4.96 5.09
CA GLN A 10 4.06 3.64 5.70
C GLN A 10 2.82 3.46 6.59
N SER A 11 2.18 4.55 7.05
CA SER A 11 1.00 4.48 7.92
C SER A 11 -0.17 5.25 7.33
N SER A 12 -1.32 4.58 7.20
CA SER A 12 -2.58 5.24 6.82
C SER A 12 -3.01 6.31 7.83
N GLY A 13 -2.54 6.22 9.08
CA GLY A 13 -2.75 7.23 10.11
C GLY A 13 -2.25 8.62 9.72
N ASP A 14 -1.14 8.73 8.99
CA ASP A 14 -0.54 10.01 8.62
C ASP A 14 -1.41 10.85 7.67
N VAL A 15 -2.27 10.16 6.91
CA VAL A 15 -3.19 10.76 5.93
C VAL A 15 -4.65 10.67 6.37
N SER A 16 -4.90 10.23 7.61
CA SER A 16 -6.24 9.97 8.13
C SER A 16 -7.02 11.22 8.58
N LYS A 17 -6.38 12.41 8.56
CA LYS A 17 -7.09 13.67 8.80
C LYS A 17 -8.27 13.78 7.85
N GLU A 18 -9.46 14.02 8.38
CA GLU A 18 -10.73 13.96 7.64
C GLU A 18 -10.72 14.86 6.37
N SER A 19 -10.11 16.04 6.48
CA SER A 19 -9.93 16.96 5.35
C SER A 19 -9.04 16.41 4.24
N LEU A 20 -8.08 15.53 4.54
CA LEU A 20 -7.22 14.91 3.54
C LEU A 20 -7.88 13.63 2.98
N LYS A 21 -8.41 12.77 3.86
CA LYS A 21 -9.07 11.50 3.50
C LYS A 21 -10.16 11.69 2.45
N ASN A 22 -10.98 12.74 2.57
CA ASN A 22 -12.10 13.01 1.67
C ASN A 22 -11.69 13.59 0.31
N ASN A 23 -10.42 14.01 0.16
CA ASN A 23 -9.89 14.59 -1.07
C ASN A 23 -8.99 13.62 -1.86
N ILE A 24 -8.87 12.37 -1.40
CA ILE A 24 -8.08 11.33 -2.07
C ILE A 24 -8.97 10.52 -2.99
N GLY A 25 -8.76 10.67 -4.31
CA GLY A 25 -9.54 9.97 -5.33
C GLY A 25 -9.13 8.51 -5.60
N LEU A 26 -7.88 8.15 -5.32
CA LEU A 26 -7.37 6.78 -5.49
C LEU A 26 -6.58 6.38 -4.24
N LYS A 27 -6.80 5.17 -3.73
CA LYS A 27 -6.08 4.65 -2.57
C LYS A 27 -5.42 3.33 -2.91
N PHE A 28 -4.18 3.19 -2.48
CA PHE A 28 -3.40 1.97 -2.59
C PHE A 28 -2.94 1.59 -1.20
N ALA A 29 -3.21 0.35 -0.79
CA ALA A 29 -2.66 -0.22 0.43
C ALA A 29 -1.97 -1.53 0.11
N PHE A 30 -0.68 -1.58 0.41
CA PHE A 30 0.12 -2.78 0.26
C PHE A 30 0.06 -3.60 1.55
N ARG A 31 0.63 -4.80 1.51
CA ARG A 31 0.67 -5.73 2.64
C ARG A 31 1.15 -5.03 3.91
N SER A 32 0.40 -5.22 5.00
CA SER A 32 0.87 -4.98 6.36
C SER A 32 0.67 -6.25 7.20
N THR A 33 1.55 -6.46 8.17
CA THR A 33 1.48 -7.59 9.12
C THR A 33 0.96 -7.16 10.48
N ASP A 34 0.95 -5.86 10.78
CA ASP A 34 0.42 -5.34 12.05
C ASP A 34 -1.11 -5.25 11.97
N ILE A 35 -1.79 -5.91 12.91
CA ILE A 35 -3.25 -5.93 12.95
C ILE A 35 -3.87 -4.54 13.16
N ASN A 36 -3.22 -3.65 13.91
CA ASN A 36 -3.73 -2.31 14.15
C ASN A 36 -3.66 -1.47 12.87
N GLU A 37 -2.55 -1.56 12.12
CA GLU A 37 -2.40 -0.90 10.82
C GLU A 37 -3.38 -1.45 9.78
N ILE A 38 -3.60 -2.77 9.77
CA ILE A 38 -4.60 -3.42 8.91
C ILE A 38 -5.97 -2.82 9.19
N LYS A 39 -6.39 -2.75 10.47
CA LYS A 39 -7.70 -2.21 10.86
C LYS A 39 -7.86 -0.74 10.45
N GLN A 40 -6.85 0.09 10.71
CA GLN A 40 -6.84 1.49 10.28
C GLN A 40 -6.94 1.63 8.77
N THR A 41 -6.25 0.76 8.03
CA THR A 41 -6.28 0.75 6.57
C THR A 41 -7.66 0.35 6.05
N LEU A 42 -8.30 -0.68 6.60
CA LEU A 42 -9.66 -1.06 6.22
C LEU A 42 -10.65 0.10 6.47
N GLU A 43 -10.57 0.74 7.63
CA GLU A 43 -11.38 1.92 7.97
C GLU A 43 -11.09 3.12 7.05
N PHE A 44 -9.84 3.28 6.60
CA PHE A 44 -9.45 4.29 5.62
C PHE A 44 -10.08 4.03 4.24
N PHE A 45 -10.27 2.76 3.87
CA PHE A 45 -10.95 2.32 2.66
C PHE A 45 -12.48 2.30 2.80
N GLY A 46 -13.02 2.52 4.01
CA GLY A 46 -14.46 2.43 4.28
C GLY A 46 -14.96 0.99 4.36
N ILE A 47 -14.07 0.04 4.64
CA ILE A 47 -14.37 -1.37 4.88
C ILE A 47 -14.49 -1.57 6.38
N ASP A 48 -15.33 -2.50 6.80
CA ASP A 48 -15.41 -2.93 8.20
C ASP A 48 -14.04 -3.43 8.66
N LYS A 49 -13.48 -2.75 9.66
CA LYS A 49 -12.17 -3.08 10.23
C LYS A 49 -12.19 -4.38 11.03
N ASP A 50 -13.36 -4.82 11.50
CA ASP A 50 -13.50 -6.03 12.30
C ASP A 50 -13.84 -7.27 11.44
N ASP A 51 -14.00 -7.10 10.12
CA ASP A 51 -14.16 -8.21 9.18
C ASP A 51 -12.85 -9.01 9.02
N GLU A 52 -12.85 -10.25 9.51
CA GLU A 52 -11.69 -11.13 9.50
C GLU A 52 -11.23 -11.52 8.09
N ASN A 53 -12.14 -11.64 7.13
CA ASN A 53 -11.79 -12.00 5.75
C ASN A 53 -11.01 -10.88 5.07
N ASN A 54 -11.43 -9.63 5.25
CA ASN A 54 -10.75 -8.47 4.70
C ASN A 54 -9.43 -8.19 5.43
N GLN A 55 -9.37 -8.41 6.75
CA GLN A 55 -8.09 -8.36 7.49
C GLN A 55 -7.10 -9.40 6.96
N LYS A 56 -7.55 -10.64 6.78
CA LYS A 56 -6.75 -11.71 6.21
C LYS A 56 -6.31 -11.38 4.78
N ARG A 57 -7.22 -10.85 3.96
CA ARG A 57 -6.93 -10.46 2.59
C ARG A 57 -5.81 -9.43 2.48
N LEU A 58 -5.79 -8.41 3.35
CA LEU A 58 -4.73 -7.40 3.36
C LEU A 58 -3.40 -7.96 3.88
N ARG A 59 -3.46 -8.85 4.88
CA ARG A 59 -2.29 -9.53 5.45
C ARG A 59 -1.62 -10.49 4.48
N ASP A 60 -2.42 -11.19 3.69
CA ASP A 60 -1.96 -12.26 2.79
C ASP A 60 -1.59 -11.73 1.38
N LEU A 61 -1.63 -10.41 1.16
CA LEU A 61 -1.18 -9.82 -0.11
C LEU A 61 0.27 -10.20 -0.42
N GLU A 62 0.51 -10.61 -1.65
CA GLU A 62 1.84 -10.94 -2.13
C GLU A 62 2.61 -9.71 -2.62
N ASN A 63 3.90 -9.89 -2.89
CA ASN A 63 4.72 -8.82 -3.45
C ASN A 63 4.14 -8.34 -4.79
N GLY A 64 3.98 -7.01 -4.89
CA GLY A 64 3.34 -6.38 -6.04
C GLY A 64 1.80 -6.38 -5.96
N GLN A 65 1.16 -7.01 -4.98
CA GLN A 65 -0.29 -6.88 -4.79
C GLN A 65 -0.63 -5.72 -3.87
N CYS A 66 -1.76 -5.07 -4.15
CA CYS A 66 -2.33 -4.04 -3.30
C CYS A 66 -3.85 -4.12 -3.27
N LEU A 67 -4.43 -3.58 -2.20
CA LEU A 67 -5.82 -3.17 -2.16
C LEU A 67 -5.93 -1.81 -2.86
N LEU A 68 -6.74 -1.73 -3.92
CA LEU A 68 -7.02 -0.53 -4.67
C LEU A 68 -8.45 -0.08 -4.41
N GLN A 69 -8.63 1.19 -4.02
CA GLN A 69 -9.91 1.88 -4.13
C GLN A 69 -9.86 2.82 -5.34
N ASP A 70 -10.82 2.67 -6.25
CA ASP A 70 -10.96 3.56 -7.40
C ASP A 70 -11.80 4.81 -7.11
N LEU A 71 -11.92 5.69 -8.11
CA LEU A 71 -12.70 6.95 -8.04
C LEU A 71 -14.19 6.75 -7.73
N TYR A 72 -14.71 5.53 -7.92
CA TYR A 72 -16.10 5.16 -7.65
C TYR A 72 -16.26 4.49 -6.28
N GLY A 73 -15.19 4.40 -5.48
CA GLY A 73 -15.20 3.77 -4.16
C GLY A 73 -15.14 2.24 -4.21
N ARG A 74 -15.00 1.63 -5.39
CA ARG A 74 -14.91 0.17 -5.51
C ARG A 74 -13.56 -0.28 -5.00
N VAL A 75 -13.56 -1.32 -4.18
CA VAL A 75 -12.33 -1.87 -3.60
C VAL A 75 -12.05 -3.27 -4.13
N GLY A 76 -10.82 -3.49 -4.62
CA GLY A 76 -10.37 -4.78 -5.13
C GLY A 76 -8.89 -4.99 -4.93
N VAL A 77 -8.43 -6.23 -5.10
CA VAL A 77 -7.00 -6.55 -5.12
C VAL A 77 -6.49 -6.46 -6.55
N VAL A 78 -5.35 -5.79 -6.72
CA VAL A 78 -4.71 -5.58 -8.02
C VAL A 78 -3.24 -5.99 -7.93
N GLN A 79 -2.76 -6.67 -8.97
CA GLN A 79 -1.34 -6.94 -9.17
C GLN A 79 -0.69 -5.77 -9.91
N ILE A 80 0.31 -5.18 -9.28
CA ILE A 80 1.23 -4.23 -9.88
C ILE A 80 2.42 -5.03 -10.40
N HIS A 81 2.64 -4.92 -11.71
CA HIS A 81 3.76 -5.55 -12.38
C HIS A 81 4.55 -4.48 -13.14
N PRO A 82 5.83 -4.24 -12.79
CA PRO A 82 6.68 -3.37 -13.58
C PRO A 82 6.98 -4.05 -14.91
N VAL A 83 6.75 -3.34 -16.02
CA VAL A 83 6.97 -3.87 -17.37
C VAL A 83 8.46 -4.10 -17.66
N PHE A 84 9.34 -3.32 -17.00
CA PHE A 84 10.78 -3.34 -17.19
C PHE A 84 11.47 -3.72 -15.88
N GLU A 85 12.24 -4.81 -15.88
CA GLU A 85 12.94 -5.34 -14.71
C GLU A 85 14.07 -4.40 -14.25
N GLU A 86 14.64 -3.63 -15.16
CA GLU A 86 15.70 -2.66 -14.89
C GLU A 86 15.25 -1.58 -13.90
N LEU A 87 13.95 -1.24 -13.90
CA LEU A 87 13.38 -0.32 -12.92
C LEU A 87 13.39 -0.91 -11.52
N LEU A 88 13.15 -2.22 -11.36
CA LEU A 88 13.26 -2.86 -10.05
C LEU A 88 14.69 -2.82 -9.53
N HIS A 89 15.68 -3.06 -10.39
CA HIS A 89 17.10 -2.99 -10.01
C HIS A 89 17.55 -1.57 -9.67
N ALA A 90 17.13 -0.58 -10.46
CA ALA A 90 17.53 0.82 -10.26
C ALA A 90 16.98 1.42 -8.95
N PHE A 91 15.82 0.95 -8.49
CA PHE A 91 15.16 1.42 -7.27
C PHE A 91 15.25 0.43 -6.10
N ASP A 92 16.14 -0.57 -6.18
CA ASP A 92 16.39 -1.47 -5.06
C ASP A 92 17.11 -0.72 -3.92
N THR A 93 16.43 -0.58 -2.79
CA THR A 93 16.95 0.11 -1.60
C THR A 93 17.52 -0.86 -0.56
N ARG A 94 17.60 -2.16 -0.86
CA ARG A 94 18.23 -3.12 0.06
C ARG A 94 19.69 -2.73 0.24
N PRO A 95 20.21 -2.71 1.48
CA PRO A 95 21.61 -2.42 1.71
C PRO A 95 22.47 -3.43 0.92
N PRO A 96 23.58 -2.98 0.30
CA PRO A 96 24.46 -3.88 -0.43
C PRO A 96 24.91 -4.99 0.51
N VAL A 97 24.75 -6.24 0.07
CA VAL A 97 25.26 -7.39 0.81
C VAL A 97 26.77 -7.23 0.88
N GLN A 98 27.33 -7.00 2.07
CA GLN A 98 28.77 -7.10 2.27
C GLN A 98 29.17 -8.52 1.84
N ARG A 99 29.82 -8.64 0.68
CA ARG A 99 30.65 -9.81 0.42
C ARG A 99 31.75 -9.71 1.47
N ASN A 100 31.65 -10.52 2.52
CA ASN A 100 32.84 -10.87 3.28
C ASN A 100 33.80 -11.44 2.23
N GLU A 101 34.86 -10.68 1.95
CA GLU A 101 36.00 -11.20 1.21
C GLU A 101 36.47 -12.43 1.99
N VAL A 102 36.20 -13.59 1.42
CA VAL A 102 36.74 -14.84 1.94
C VAL A 102 38.21 -14.80 1.55
N GLU A 103 39.09 -14.67 2.55
CA GLU A 103 40.54 -14.91 2.43
C GLU A 103 40.85 -16.27 1.77
#